data_AF-A0A6P6VZW7-F1
#
_entry.id   AF-A0A6P6VZW7-F1
#
_cell.length_a   1.000
_cell.length_b   1.000
_cell.length_c   1.000
_cell.angle_alpha   90.00
_cell.angle_beta   90.00
_cell.angle_gamma   90.00
#
_symmetry.space_group_name_H-M   'P 1'
#
loop_
_entity.id
_entity.type
_entity.pdbx_description
1 polymer ?
#
loop_
_entity_poly.entity_id
_entity_poly.type
_entity_poly.pdbx_seq_one_letter_code
_entity_poly.pdbx_strand_id
1 'polypeptide(L)'
;MGLCWTKLNTGNDAHSQLPTAELAYRNVHLVTTVDKWEEKLSEANRDGKIVVVNFSASWSNPCRSIAPAYNELADKYPFMLFLTVDVDELAFGTGAQ
;
A
#
# COMPACT_ATOMS: atom_id res chain seq x y z
N MET A 1 27.91 -13.44 -2.72
CA MET A 1 28.56 -12.52 -1.78
C MET A 1 27.68 -11.27 -1.68
N GLY A 2 26.47 -11.37 -1.15
CA GLY A 2 26.20 -11.10 0.26
C GLY A 2 26.04 -9.58 0.49
N LEU A 3 24.88 -9.02 0.16
CA LEU A 3 24.58 -7.61 0.46
C LEU A 3 24.31 -7.49 1.96
N CYS A 4 25.30 -6.95 2.66
CA CYS A 4 25.33 -6.77 4.10
C CYS A 4 24.22 -5.82 4.53
N TRP A 5 23.25 -6.36 5.26
CA TRP A 5 22.26 -5.60 6.01
C TRP A 5 22.96 -4.83 7.13
N THR A 6 23.15 -3.52 6.97
CA THR A 6 23.45 -2.67 8.12
C THR A 6 22.16 -2.39 8.89
N LYS A 7 21.98 -3.16 9.97
CA LYS A 7 21.20 -2.75 11.14
C LYS A 7 21.58 -1.31 11.52
N LEU A 8 20.63 -0.39 11.45
CA LEU A 8 20.56 0.69 12.44
C LEU A 8 19.59 0.22 13.52
N ASN A 9 20.18 -0.29 14.59
CA ASN A 9 19.51 -0.51 15.85
C ASN A 9 19.47 0.83 16.58
N THR A 10 18.37 1.56 16.44
CA THR A 10 17.99 2.56 17.45
C THR A 10 16.67 2.07 18.03
N GLY A 11 16.76 1.49 19.22
CA GLY A 11 15.58 1.25 20.02
C GLY A 11 14.84 2.56 20.22
N ASN A 12 13.54 2.53 19.93
CA ASN A 12 12.54 3.36 20.58
C ASN A 12 11.19 2.76 20.22
N ASP A 13 10.61 2.12 21.21
CA ASP A 13 9.20 1.78 21.36
C ASP A 13 8.42 3.10 21.36
N ALA A 14 8.21 3.65 20.17
CA ALA A 14 7.38 4.80 19.95
C ALA A 14 6.36 4.39 18.89
N HIS A 15 5.11 4.33 19.33
CA HIS A 15 3.91 4.35 18.49
C HIS A 15 3.84 5.72 17.77
N SER A 16 4.88 6.08 17.03
CA SER A 16 4.91 7.28 16.22
C SER A 16 4.18 6.93 14.94
N GLN A 17 2.91 7.32 14.88
CA GLN A 17 2.08 7.25 13.70
C GLN A 17 2.86 7.78 12.51
N LEU A 18 3.25 6.86 11.63
CA LEU A 18 3.74 7.23 10.31
C LEU A 18 2.52 7.81 9.57
N PRO A 19 2.63 8.99 8.94
CA PRO A 19 1.52 9.53 8.18
C PRO A 19 1.10 8.51 7.11
N THR A 20 -0.20 8.28 6.97
CA THR A 20 -0.83 7.46 5.91
C THR A 20 -0.26 7.74 4.50
N ALA A 21 0.33 8.93 4.31
CA ALA A 21 1.08 9.36 3.13
C ALA A 21 2.29 8.47 2.74
N GLU A 22 2.79 7.58 3.60
CA GLU A 22 3.85 6.62 3.23
C GLU A 22 3.34 5.40 2.46
N LEU A 23 2.05 5.04 2.58
CA LEU A 23 1.51 3.81 1.99
C LEU A 23 1.09 3.98 0.52
N ALA A 24 0.72 5.19 0.12
CA ALA A 24 0.32 5.51 -1.25
C ALA A 24 0.70 6.95 -1.58
N TYR A 25 1.46 7.12 -2.67
CA TYR A 25 1.78 8.42 -3.24
C TYR A 25 1.66 8.35 -4.78
N ARG A 26 1.40 9.49 -5.42
CA ARG A 26 1.26 9.64 -6.89
C ARG A 26 0.18 8.73 -7.49
N ASN A 27 0.56 7.83 -8.40
CA ASN A 27 -0.34 7.00 -9.18
C ASN A 27 -0.83 5.74 -8.43
N VAL A 28 -0.58 5.65 -7.12
CA VAL A 28 -1.08 4.60 -6.26
C VAL A 28 -2.33 5.07 -5.53
N HIS A 29 -3.41 4.29 -5.59
CA HIS A 29 -4.63 4.55 -4.83
C HIS A 29 -4.63 3.76 -3.52
N LEU A 30 -4.80 4.47 -2.40
CA LEU A 30 -5.02 3.84 -1.12
C LEU A 30 -6.44 3.27 -1.02
N VAL A 31 -6.55 2.05 -0.51
CA VAL A 31 -7.81 1.34 -0.27
C VAL A 31 -7.88 0.94 1.19
N THR A 32 -8.85 1.51 1.90
CA THR A 32 -9.09 1.26 3.33
C THR A 32 -10.52 0.80 3.62
N THR A 33 -11.38 0.74 2.60
CA THR A 33 -12.76 0.25 2.69
C THR A 33 -13.10 -0.70 1.55
N VAL A 34 -14.07 -1.60 1.79
CA VAL A 34 -14.59 -2.52 0.76
C VAL A 34 -15.26 -1.75 -0.38
N ASP A 35 -16.01 -0.70 -0.07
CA ASP A 35 -16.63 0.16 -1.10
C ASP A 35 -15.58 0.76 -2.05
N LYS A 36 -14.45 1.23 -1.51
CA LYS A 36 -13.37 1.79 -2.32
C LYS A 36 -12.69 0.73 -3.18
N TRP A 37 -12.54 -0.47 -2.63
CA TRP A 37 -12.05 -1.64 -3.37
C TRP A 37 -12.96 -1.96 -4.57
N GLU A 38 -14.27 -2.08 -4.34
CA GLU A 38 -15.25 -2.38 -5.38
C GLU A 38 -15.32 -1.28 -6.45
N GLU A 39 -15.30 -0.01 -6.05
CA GLU A 39 -15.25 1.14 -6.96
C GLU A 39 -14.06 1.02 -7.92
N LYS A 40 -12.86 0.73 -7.38
CA LYS A 40 -11.62 0.67 -8.14
C LYS A 40 -11.56 -0.55 -9.06
N LEU A 41 -12.06 -1.71 -8.62
CA LEU A 41 -12.16 -2.89 -9.49
C LEU A 41 -13.18 -2.70 -10.60
N SER A 42 -14.31 -2.05 -10.33
CA SER A 42 -15.32 -1.72 -11.34
C SER A 42 -14.75 -0.75 -12.39
N GLU A 43 -13.99 0.26 -11.96
CA GLU A 43 -13.25 1.17 -12.84
C GLU A 43 -12.28 0.41 -13.75
N ALA A 44 -11.43 -0.44 -13.17
CA ALA A 44 -10.45 -1.22 -13.94
C ALA A 44 -11.09 -2.15 -14.97
N ASN A 45 -12.18 -2.83 -14.59
CA ASN A 45 -12.92 -3.73 -15.49
C ASN A 45 -13.54 -2.96 -16.66
N ARG A 46 -14.15 -1.80 -16.40
CA ARG A 46 -14.75 -0.96 -17.44
C ARG A 46 -13.70 -0.44 -18.43
N ASP A 47 -12.54 -0.07 -17.91
CA ASP A 47 -11.46 0.53 -18.70
C ASP A 47 -10.49 -0.51 -19.29
N GLY A 48 -10.67 -1.81 -18.96
CA GLY A 48 -9.78 -2.89 -19.38
C GLY A 48 -8.35 -2.78 -18.82
N LYS A 49 -8.19 -2.19 -17.63
CA LYS A 49 -6.88 -1.97 -16.99
C LYS A 49 -6.41 -3.22 -16.22
N ILE A 50 -5.11 -3.48 -16.27
CA ILE A 50 -4.46 -4.42 -15.35
C ILE A 50 -4.40 -3.76 -13.96
N VAL A 51 -4.78 -4.51 -12.93
CA VAL A 51 -4.70 -4.07 -11.53
C VAL A 51 -3.52 -4.74 -10.84
N VAL A 52 -2.67 -3.95 -10.20
CA VAL A 52 -1.58 -4.43 -9.36
C VAL A 52 -1.87 -4.01 -7.92
N VAL A 53 -1.96 -4.98 -7.01
CA VAL A 53 -2.36 -4.73 -5.61
C VAL A 53 -1.21 -5.01 -4.67
N ASN A 54 -0.91 -4.05 -3.80
CA ASN A 54 0.02 -4.17 -2.69
C ASN A 54 -0.75 -4.20 -1.36
N PHE A 55 -0.84 -5.36 -0.72
CA PHE A 55 -1.38 -5.48 0.63
C PHE A 55 -0.29 -5.08 1.64
N SER A 56 -0.50 -3.97 2.34
CA SER A 56 0.53 -3.29 3.11
C SER A 56 0.03 -2.92 4.50
N ALA A 57 0.96 -2.84 5.45
CA ALA A 57 0.70 -2.39 6.81
C ALA A 57 1.70 -1.30 7.18
N SER A 58 1.22 -0.21 7.78
CA SER A 58 2.09 0.93 8.15
C SER A 58 3.17 0.55 9.17
N TRP A 59 2.91 -0.44 10.03
CA TRP A 59 3.85 -0.93 11.04
C TRP A 59 4.87 -1.94 10.50
N SER A 60 4.65 -2.50 9.30
CA SER A 60 5.53 -3.51 8.72
C SER A 60 6.77 -2.89 8.05
N ASN A 61 7.95 -3.15 8.62
CA ASN A 61 9.24 -2.70 8.08
C ASN A 61 9.46 -3.14 6.61
N PRO A 62 9.23 -4.42 6.22
CA PRO A 62 9.34 -4.83 4.82
C PRO A 62 8.38 -4.08 3.88
N CYS A 63 7.15 -3.80 4.34
CA CYS A 63 6.17 -3.04 3.55
C CYS A 63 6.64 -1.60 3.29
N ARG A 64 7.18 -0.94 4.32
CA ARG A 64 7.77 0.40 4.16
C ARG A 64 8.96 0.38 3.22
N SER A 65 9.80 -0.63 3.32
CA SER A 65 11.00 -0.74 2.47
C SER A 65 10.68 -0.91 0.97
N ILE A 66 9.54 -1.52 0.61
CA ILE A 66 9.17 -1.74 -0.80
C ILE A 66 8.30 -0.61 -1.37
N ALA A 67 7.63 0.17 -0.53
CA ALA A 67 6.70 1.23 -0.95
C ALA A 67 7.30 2.23 -1.97
N PRO A 68 8.55 2.71 -1.85
CA PRO A 68 9.14 3.61 -2.84
C PRO A 68 9.25 2.97 -4.23
N ALA A 69 9.74 1.73 -4.32
CA ALA A 69 9.87 1.01 -5.58
C ALA A 69 8.49 0.72 -6.21
N TYR A 70 7.49 0.43 -5.38
CA TYR A 70 6.11 0.23 -5.83
C TYR A 70 5.52 1.53 -6.42
N ASN A 71 5.73 2.67 -5.77
CA ASN A 71 5.30 3.97 -6.28
C ASN A 71 5.99 4.33 -7.62
N GLU A 72 7.29 4.07 -7.74
CA GLU A 72 8.02 4.29 -9.01
C GLU A 72 7.46 3.44 -10.16
N LEU A 73 7.03 2.21 -9.89
CA LEU A 73 6.37 1.36 -10.88
C LEU A 73 5.01 1.93 -11.31
N ALA A 74 4.24 2.47 -10.35
CA ALA A 74 2.96 3.12 -10.65
C ALA A 74 3.13 4.36 -11.56
N ASP A 75 4.22 5.11 -11.38
CA ASP A 75 4.55 6.23 -12.25
C ASP A 75 5.00 5.79 -13.64
N LYS A 76 5.73 4.68 -13.72
CA LYS A 76 6.23 4.13 -14.99
C LYS A 76 5.13 3.52 -15.84
N TYR A 77 4.08 2.99 -15.23
CA TYR A 77 2.97 2.31 -15.91
C TYR A 77 1.61 2.95 -15.61
N PRO A 78 1.38 4.21 -16.04
CA PRO A 78 0.15 4.96 -15.74
C PRO A 78 -1.11 4.39 -16.40
N PHE A 79 -0.95 3.45 -17.33
CA PHE A 79 -2.05 2.73 -17.98
C PHE A 79 -2.54 1.52 -17.16
N MET A 80 -1.81 1.13 -16.10
CA MET A 80 -2.26 0.14 -15.12
C MET A 80 -2.80 0.84 -13.88
N LEU A 81 -3.63 0.14 -13.11
CA LEU A 81 -4.16 0.62 -11.84
C LEU A 81 -3.33 0.03 -10.69
N PHE A 82 -2.68 0.90 -9.90
CA PHE A 82 -1.94 0.49 -8.72
C PHE A 82 -2.74 0.80 -7.46
N LEU A 83 -2.94 -0.20 -6.61
CA LEU A 83 -3.68 -0.12 -5.36
C LEU A 83 -2.79 -0.51 -4.19
N THR A 84 -2.67 0.33 -3.17
CA THR A 84 -2.19 -0.11 -1.85
C THR A 84 -3.40 -0.34 -0.96
N VAL A 85 -3.51 -1.55 -0.44
CA VAL A 85 -4.54 -1.94 0.50
C VAL A 85 -3.96 -1.90 1.91
N ASP A 86 -4.54 -1.08 2.78
CA ASP A 86 -4.19 -1.07 4.21
C ASP A 86 -4.86 -2.25 4.91
N VAL A 87 -4.06 -3.23 5.33
CA VAL A 87 -4.57 -4.46 5.96
C VAL A 87 -5.07 -4.22 7.38
N ASP A 88 -4.62 -3.16 8.05
CA ASP A 88 -5.09 -2.82 9.38
C ASP A 88 -6.45 -2.16 9.29
N GLU A 89 -6.63 -1.17 8.41
CA GLU A 89 -7.90 -0.46 8.27
C GLU A 89 -9.01 -1.32 7.64
N LEU A 90 -8.69 -2.18 6.66
CA LEU A 90 -9.69 -3.08 6.06
C LEU A 90 -10.17 -4.18 7.00
N ALA A 91 -9.33 -4.65 7.92
CA ALA A 91 -9.70 -5.71 8.85
C ALA A 91 -10.79 -5.28 9.85
N PHE A 92 -10.95 -3.96 10.06
CA PHE A 92 -12.02 -3.41 10.89
C PHE A 92 -13.31 -3.09 10.12
N GLY A 93 -13.42 -3.53 8.85
CA GLY A 93 -14.65 -3.50 8.07
C GLY A 93 -15.77 -4.27 8.77
N THR A 94 -16.81 -3.54 9.16
CA THR A 94 -17.97 -3.97 9.93
C THR A 94 -18.63 -5.26 9.40
N GLY A 95 -18.37 -6.36 10.09
CA GLY A 95 -19.27 -7.52 10.20
C GLY A 95 -20.14 -7.44 11.46
N ALA A 96 -20.63 -6.25 11.83
CA ALA A 96 -21.53 -6.04 12.96
C ALA A 96 -22.48 -4.86 12.72
N GLN A 97 -23.55 -5.14 11.98
CA GLN A 97 -24.96 -4.84 12.31
C GLN A 97 -25.87 -5.49 11.28
#